data_AF-A0A443LL03-F1
#
_entry.id   AF-A0A443LL03-F1
#
_cell.length_a   1.000
_cell.length_b   1.000
_cell.length_c   1.000
_cell.angle_alpha   90.00
_cell.angle_beta   90.00
_cell.angle_gamma   90.00
#
_symmetry.space_group_name_H-M   'P 1'
#
loop_
_entity.id
_entity.type
_entity.pdbx_description
1 polymer ?
#
loop_
_entity_poly.entity_id
_entity_poly.type
_entity_poly.pdbx_seq_one_letter_code
_entity_poly.pdbx_strand_id
1 'polypeptide(L)'
;MKDAISAANDLLAGVGLWFRTRAEQAAAKREAKAWAKALPKAMLEEIVAAVPMPAHLWREDYWVLNQESLREGPAIYRAYVDERFPSDPASRREALVERLVILRAEQWSDATRELSRAAVSAAMAEDQARRDANYAARMAEEAARPHRLSMAGRKAEAEASYRNSGVYADGSGRVLSHAERFQLGLPANTGGAKSGLIDG
;
A
#
# COMPACT_ATOMS: atom_id res chain seq x y z
N MET A 1 45.06 32.29 33.06
CA MET A 1 44.50 33.05 31.91
C MET A 1 44.23 32.16 30.68
N LYS A 2 43.92 30.86 30.85
CA LYS A 2 43.40 30.00 29.76
C LYS A 2 41.97 29.50 30.01
N ASP A 3 41.47 29.63 31.24
CA ASP A 3 40.15 29.08 31.60
C ASP A 3 38.99 30.05 31.36
N ALA A 4 39.25 31.34 31.23
CA ALA A 4 38.20 32.35 31.03
C ALA A 4 37.71 32.43 29.56
N ILE A 5 38.54 32.05 28.58
CA ILE A 5 38.18 32.11 27.15
C ILE A 5 37.46 30.82 26.71
N SER A 6 37.81 29.67 27.28
CA SER A 6 37.11 28.41 26.99
C SER A 6 35.71 28.40 27.60
N ALA A 7 35.55 28.91 28.83
CA ALA A 7 34.24 29.05 29.46
C ALA A 7 33.33 30.05 28.73
N ALA A 8 33.89 31.11 28.12
CA ALA A 8 33.13 32.07 27.32
C ALA A 8 32.68 31.52 25.96
N ASN A 9 33.49 30.65 25.34
CA ASN A 9 33.10 29.98 24.09
C ASN A 9 32.09 28.86 24.29
N ASP A 10 32.14 28.13 25.42
CA ASP A 10 31.09 27.15 25.76
C ASP A 10 29.77 27.82 26.17
N LEU A 11 29.82 29.01 26.78
CA LEU A 11 28.63 29.80 27.07
C LEU A 11 27.99 30.41 25.82
N LEU A 12 28.78 30.70 24.78
CA LEU A 12 28.28 31.28 23.52
C LEU A 12 27.91 30.22 22.47
N ALA A 13 28.52 29.04 22.49
CA ALA A 13 28.14 27.91 21.64
C ALA A 13 26.87 27.19 22.13
N GLY A 14 26.53 27.30 23.42
CA GLY A 14 25.38 26.61 24.02
C GLY A 14 24.02 27.35 23.99
N VAL A 15 23.98 28.66 23.78
CA VAL A 15 22.80 29.47 24.15
C VAL A 15 21.82 29.78 23.00
N GLY A 16 22.19 29.55 21.73
CA GLY A 16 21.34 29.93 20.58
C GLY A 16 20.42 28.84 19.99
N LEU A 17 20.72 27.56 20.22
CA LEU A 17 20.14 26.45 19.43
C LEU A 17 19.32 25.42 20.24
N TRP A 18 19.26 25.55 21.58
CA TRP A 18 18.63 24.54 22.46
C TRP A 18 17.24 24.89 23.02
N PHE A 19 16.77 26.15 22.90
CA PHE A 19 15.53 26.60 23.54
C PHE A 19 14.33 26.71 22.59
N ARG A 20 14.06 25.68 21.78
CA ARG A 20 12.71 25.55 21.21
C ARG A 20 12.03 24.34 21.79
N THR A 21 10.93 24.55 22.51
CA THR A 21 10.03 23.45 22.87
C THR A 21 9.62 22.69 21.61
N ARG A 22 9.29 21.40 21.71
CA ARG A 22 8.77 20.64 20.54
C ARG A 22 7.60 21.38 19.88
N ALA A 23 6.80 22.11 20.65
CA ALA A 23 5.73 22.97 20.18
C ALA A 23 6.24 24.14 19.32
N GLU A 24 7.27 24.86 19.76
CA GLU A 24 7.88 25.95 18.99
C GLU A 24 8.58 25.46 17.72
N GLN A 25 9.24 24.29 17.76
CA GLN A 25 9.78 23.67 16.55
C GLN A 25 8.67 23.29 15.56
N ALA A 26 7.57 22.73 16.05
CA ALA A 26 6.41 22.41 15.23
C ALA A 26 5.74 23.67 14.65
N ALA A 27 5.64 24.74 15.44
CA ALA A 27 5.11 26.03 14.99
C ALA A 27 6.00 26.64 13.90
N ALA A 28 7.32 26.67 14.10
CA ALA A 28 8.27 27.16 13.11
C ALA A 28 8.23 26.34 11.80
N LYS A 29 8.06 25.01 11.90
CA LYS A 29 7.86 24.15 10.71
C LYS A 29 6.56 24.47 9.98
N ARG A 30 5.45 24.68 10.71
CA ARG A 30 4.15 25.06 10.12
C ARG A 30 4.22 26.41 9.43
N GLU A 31 4.82 27.40 10.08
CA GLU A 31 5.05 28.73 9.51
C GLU A 31 5.90 28.64 8.25
N ALA A 32 7.00 27.88 8.29
CA ALA A 32 7.86 27.68 7.12
C ALA A 32 7.12 27.00 5.96
N LYS A 33 6.30 25.98 6.22
CA LYS A 33 5.46 25.34 5.19
C LYS A 33 4.42 26.30 4.61
N ALA A 34 3.77 27.10 5.47
CA ALA A 34 2.82 28.12 5.02
C ALA A 34 3.50 29.18 4.15
N TRP A 35 4.69 29.63 4.55
CA TRP A 35 5.52 30.53 3.75
C TRP A 35 5.89 29.92 2.40
N ALA A 36 6.42 28.70 2.36
CA ALA A 36 6.81 28.04 1.10
C ALA A 36 5.62 27.83 0.17
N LYS A 37 4.43 27.56 0.72
CA LYS A 37 3.17 27.45 -0.04
C LYS A 37 2.70 28.79 -0.61
N ALA A 38 2.99 29.90 0.08
CA ALA A 38 2.62 31.24 -0.35
C ALA A 38 3.56 31.82 -1.41
N LEU A 39 4.71 31.19 -1.69
CA LEU A 39 5.63 31.63 -2.73
C LEU A 39 4.96 31.57 -4.11
N PRO A 40 5.20 32.57 -4.99
CA PRO A 40 4.66 32.56 -6.34
C PRO A 40 5.08 31.30 -7.11
N LYS A 41 4.13 30.67 -7.81
CA LYS A 41 4.41 29.46 -8.61
C LYS A 41 5.51 29.70 -9.65
N ALA A 42 5.46 30.85 -10.34
CA ALA A 42 6.46 31.22 -11.35
C ALA A 42 7.88 31.26 -10.77
N MET A 43 8.07 31.81 -9.56
CA MET A 43 9.37 31.80 -8.89
C MET A 43 9.86 30.37 -8.60
N LEU A 44 8.97 29.49 -8.16
CA LEU A 44 9.32 28.09 -7.90
C LEU A 44 9.68 27.36 -9.20
N GLU A 45 8.95 27.61 -10.29
CA GLU A 45 9.21 27.05 -11.62
C GLU A 45 10.55 27.53 -12.17
N GLU A 46 10.88 28.81 -12.00
CA GLU A 46 12.19 29.38 -12.35
C GLU A 46 13.33 28.69 -11.59
N ILE A 47 13.17 28.46 -10.28
CA ILE A 47 14.17 27.73 -9.50
C ILE A 47 14.30 26.29 -10.00
N VAL A 48 13.18 25.58 -10.20
CA VAL A 48 13.19 24.20 -10.72
C VAL A 48 13.88 24.12 -12.09
N ALA A 49 13.67 25.09 -12.96
CA ALA A 49 14.32 25.15 -14.27
C ALA A 49 15.83 25.47 -14.17
N ALA A 50 16.24 26.26 -13.18
CA ALA A 50 17.63 26.65 -12.98
C ALA A 50 18.51 25.57 -12.35
N VAL A 51 17.92 24.63 -11.61
CA VAL A 51 18.66 23.58 -10.90
C VAL A 51 19.05 22.45 -11.88
N PRO A 52 20.35 22.23 -12.13
CA PRO A 52 20.79 21.17 -13.03
C PRO A 52 20.50 19.80 -12.39
N MET A 53 19.71 18.99 -13.09
CA MET A 53 19.38 17.62 -12.66
C MET A 53 20.14 16.61 -13.52
N PRO A 54 20.76 15.58 -12.91
CA PRO A 54 21.28 14.43 -13.64
C PRO A 54 20.19 13.77 -14.49
N ALA A 55 20.54 13.32 -15.70
CA ALA A 55 19.59 12.78 -16.68
C ALA A 55 18.86 11.50 -16.22
N HIS A 56 19.39 10.77 -15.25
CA HIS A 56 18.75 9.57 -14.70
C HIS A 56 17.67 9.89 -13.66
N LEU A 57 17.65 11.11 -13.11
CA LEU A 57 16.60 11.57 -12.21
C LEU A 57 15.42 12.09 -13.02
N TRP A 58 14.19 11.81 -12.57
CA TRP A 58 12.96 12.27 -13.19
C TRP A 58 12.79 11.84 -14.66
N ARG A 59 13.20 10.61 -14.97
CA ARG A 59 13.06 10.01 -16.30
C ARG A 59 11.60 9.99 -16.78
N GLU A 60 11.35 10.58 -17.94
CA GLU A 60 10.00 10.71 -18.52
C GLU A 60 9.59 9.50 -19.39
N ASP A 61 10.54 8.62 -19.71
CA ASP A 61 10.30 7.39 -20.48
C ASP A 61 9.83 6.21 -19.61
N TYR A 62 9.67 6.43 -18.30
CA TYR A 62 9.23 5.43 -17.35
C TYR A 62 8.12 5.99 -16.47
N TRP A 63 7.00 5.26 -16.35
CA TRP A 63 5.78 5.72 -15.68
C TRP A 63 5.84 5.63 -14.14
N VAL A 64 6.96 5.17 -13.58
CA VAL A 64 7.19 5.05 -12.13
C VAL A 64 8.38 5.91 -11.74
N LEU A 65 8.21 6.76 -10.73
CA LEU A 65 9.29 7.58 -10.22
C LEU A 65 10.34 6.70 -9.52
N ASN A 66 11.60 6.79 -9.97
CA ASN A 66 12.66 5.96 -9.39
C ASN A 66 13.05 6.44 -7.97
N GLN A 67 13.53 5.50 -7.16
CA GLN A 67 13.93 5.79 -5.76
C GLN A 67 15.11 6.76 -5.68
N GLU A 68 15.98 6.76 -6.69
CA GLU A 68 17.10 7.70 -6.79
C GLU A 68 16.62 9.15 -6.88
N SER A 69 15.55 9.44 -7.65
CA SER A 69 14.93 10.77 -7.73
C SER A 69 14.42 11.24 -6.39
N LEU A 70 13.85 10.33 -5.60
CA LEU A 70 13.34 10.62 -4.26
C LEU A 70 14.44 10.82 -3.22
N ARG A 71 15.61 10.22 -3.42
CA ARG A 71 16.76 10.34 -2.49
C ARG A 71 17.67 11.51 -2.85
N GLU A 72 18.03 11.64 -4.12
CA GLU A 72 19.08 12.54 -4.61
C GLU A 72 18.51 13.89 -5.06
N GLY A 73 17.30 13.90 -5.63
CA GLY A 73 16.62 15.14 -6.02
C GLY A 73 16.53 16.16 -4.87
N PRO A 74 16.06 15.77 -3.67
CA PRO A 74 16.05 16.66 -2.51
C PRO A 74 17.43 17.15 -2.09
N ALA A 75 18.48 16.33 -2.20
CA ALA A 75 19.84 16.72 -1.83
C ALA A 75 20.40 17.78 -2.78
N ILE A 76 20.13 17.65 -4.08
CA ILE A 76 20.52 18.64 -5.10
C ILE A 76 19.81 19.97 -4.85
N TYR A 77 18.49 19.95 -4.65
CA TYR A 77 17.75 21.16 -4.29
C TYR A 77 18.23 21.77 -2.99
N ARG A 78 18.59 20.95 -2.00
CA ARG A 78 19.12 21.44 -0.73
C ARG A 78 20.44 22.17 -0.89
N ALA A 79 21.38 21.60 -1.65
CA ALA A 79 22.64 22.27 -1.97
C ALA A 79 22.41 23.63 -2.63
N TYR A 80 21.52 23.68 -3.64
CA TYR A 80 21.17 24.94 -4.31
C TYR A 80 20.53 25.96 -3.36
N VAL A 81 19.58 25.53 -2.52
CA VAL A 81 18.87 26.42 -1.59
C VAL A 81 19.79 26.93 -0.48
N ASP A 82 20.66 26.09 0.07
CA ASP A 82 21.62 26.49 1.10
C ASP A 82 22.64 27.51 0.55
N GLU A 83 23.05 27.38 -0.73
CA GLU A 83 23.92 28.34 -1.40
C GLU A 83 23.21 29.67 -1.71
N ARG A 84 21.97 29.63 -2.20
CA ARG A 84 21.25 30.83 -2.67
C ARG A 84 20.43 31.57 -1.64
N PHE A 85 20.05 30.92 -0.55
CA PHE A 85 19.25 31.51 0.51
C PHE A 85 19.92 31.38 1.89
N PRO A 86 21.22 31.68 2.04
CA PRO A 86 21.95 31.38 3.27
C PRO A 86 21.42 32.13 4.50
N SER A 87 20.77 33.28 4.28
CA SER A 87 20.15 34.12 5.30
C SER A 87 18.81 33.60 5.81
N ASP A 88 18.13 32.73 5.06
CA ASP A 88 16.84 32.20 5.49
C ASP A 88 17.01 31.17 6.62
N PRO A 89 16.10 31.10 7.59
CA PRO A 89 16.13 30.07 8.62
C PRO A 89 16.13 28.66 8.03
N ALA A 90 16.83 27.72 8.68
CA ALA A 90 16.92 26.32 8.22
C ALA A 90 15.54 25.70 7.96
N SER A 91 14.53 26.00 8.79
CA SER A 91 13.16 25.50 8.59
C SER A 91 12.50 26.03 7.31
N ARG A 92 12.77 27.28 6.91
CA ARG A 92 12.28 27.85 5.64
C ARG A 92 13.00 27.23 4.45
N ARG A 93 14.32 27.08 4.53
CA ARG A 93 15.09 26.39 3.49
C ARG A 93 14.62 24.95 3.28
N GLU A 94 14.38 24.20 4.35
CA GLU A 94 13.79 22.85 4.29
C GLU A 94 12.41 22.84 3.63
N ALA A 95 11.53 23.77 4.01
CA ALA A 95 10.20 23.87 3.42
C ALA A 95 10.25 24.27 1.93
N LEU A 96 11.20 25.11 1.53
CA LEU A 96 11.44 25.46 0.13
C LEU A 96 11.88 24.22 -0.67
N VAL A 97 12.85 23.45 -0.16
CA VAL A 97 13.30 22.20 -0.79
C VAL A 97 12.14 21.23 -0.96
N GLU A 98 11.34 21.00 0.09
CA GLU A 98 10.15 20.14 0.02
C GLU A 98 9.20 20.62 -1.10
N ARG A 99 8.95 21.93 -1.19
CA ARG A 99 8.07 22.49 -2.21
C ARG A 99 8.61 22.34 -3.63
N LEU A 100 9.91 22.55 -3.84
CA LEU A 100 10.57 22.38 -5.15
C LEU A 100 10.54 20.92 -5.61
N VAL A 101 10.79 19.96 -4.71
CA VAL A 101 10.71 18.53 -5.02
C VAL A 101 9.27 18.14 -5.41
N ILE A 102 8.27 18.63 -4.68
CA ILE A 102 6.86 18.38 -5.02
C ILE A 102 6.54 18.95 -6.41
N LEU A 103 6.91 20.20 -6.68
CA LEU A 103 6.66 20.81 -7.99
C LEU A 103 7.34 20.04 -9.12
N ARG A 104 8.57 19.56 -8.90
CA ARG A 104 9.26 18.72 -9.89
C ARG A 104 8.55 17.39 -10.12
N ALA A 105 8.04 16.77 -9.06
CA ALA A 105 7.24 15.55 -9.16
C ALA A 105 5.91 15.78 -9.90
N GLU A 106 5.27 16.92 -9.70
CA GLU A 106 4.08 17.34 -10.46
C GLU A 106 4.41 17.47 -11.96
N GLN A 107 5.50 18.16 -12.32
CA GLN A 107 5.95 18.30 -13.71
C GLN A 107 6.26 16.95 -14.36
N TRP A 108 6.95 16.07 -13.65
CA TRP A 108 7.23 14.70 -14.12
C TRP A 108 5.93 13.91 -14.32
N SER A 109 5.03 13.95 -13.34
CA SER A 109 3.73 13.26 -13.40
C SER A 109 2.89 13.75 -14.58
N ASP A 110 2.97 15.04 -14.91
CA ASP A 110 2.30 15.62 -16.07
C ASP A 110 2.93 15.14 -17.38
N ALA A 111 4.25 15.08 -17.46
CA ALA A 111 4.99 14.57 -18.62
C ALA A 111 4.74 13.07 -18.86
N THR A 112 4.61 12.27 -17.80
CA THR A 112 4.41 10.81 -17.89
C THR A 112 2.94 10.39 -17.90
N ARG A 113 1.99 11.34 -17.90
CA ARG A 113 0.57 11.07 -17.66
C ARG A 113 -0.03 10.01 -18.59
N GLU A 114 0.27 10.08 -19.88
CA GLU A 114 -0.25 9.11 -20.86
C GLU A 114 0.39 7.72 -20.68
N LEU A 115 1.68 7.65 -20.37
CA LEU A 115 2.36 6.38 -20.05
C LEU A 115 1.76 5.74 -18.79
N SER A 116 1.52 6.55 -17.74
CA SER A 116 0.89 6.09 -16.51
C SER A 116 -0.54 5.60 -16.74
N ARG A 117 -1.34 6.31 -17.54
CA ARG A 117 -2.70 5.88 -17.93
C ARG A 117 -2.68 4.55 -18.66
N ALA A 118 -1.79 4.40 -19.64
CA ALA A 118 -1.64 3.15 -20.40
C ALA A 118 -1.27 1.98 -19.47
N ALA A 119 -0.27 2.16 -18.60
CA ALA A 119 0.17 1.14 -17.66
C ALA A 119 -0.95 0.72 -16.69
N VAL A 120 -1.67 1.69 -16.11
CA VAL A 120 -2.79 1.42 -15.19
C VAL A 120 -3.93 0.71 -15.91
N SER A 121 -4.26 1.12 -17.13
CA SER A 121 -5.30 0.47 -17.93
C SER A 121 -4.95 -1.00 -18.24
N ALA A 122 -3.70 -1.28 -18.56
CA ALA A 122 -3.21 -2.64 -18.82
C ALA A 122 -3.30 -3.51 -17.56
N ALA A 123 -2.88 -2.98 -16.41
CA ALA A 123 -2.98 -3.68 -15.12
C ALA A 123 -4.43 -3.96 -14.71
N MET A 124 -5.36 -3.02 -14.94
CA MET A 124 -6.79 -3.25 -14.70
C MET A 124 -7.36 -4.32 -15.63
N ALA A 125 -6.98 -4.31 -16.91
CA ALA A 125 -7.40 -5.34 -17.87
C ALA A 125 -6.87 -6.73 -17.48
N GLU A 126 -5.63 -6.83 -17.02
CA GLU A 126 -5.05 -8.08 -16.51
C GLU A 126 -5.79 -8.58 -15.26
N ASP A 127 -6.06 -7.69 -14.29
CA ASP A 127 -6.81 -8.08 -13.09
C ASP A 127 -8.24 -8.51 -13.43
N GLN A 128 -8.89 -7.84 -14.38
CA GLN A 128 -10.21 -8.22 -14.86
C GLN A 128 -10.17 -9.60 -15.54
N ALA A 129 -9.22 -9.84 -16.44
CA ALA A 129 -9.06 -11.15 -17.09
C ALA A 129 -8.80 -12.27 -16.07
N ARG A 130 -8.03 -11.99 -15.02
CA ARG A 130 -7.81 -12.93 -13.91
C ARG A 130 -9.10 -13.21 -13.14
N ARG A 131 -9.90 -12.18 -12.84
CA ARG A 131 -11.21 -12.35 -12.17
C ARG A 131 -12.17 -13.15 -13.04
N ASP A 132 -12.21 -12.87 -14.33
CA ASP A 132 -13.07 -13.56 -15.29
C ASP A 132 -12.66 -15.03 -15.44
N ALA A 133 -11.36 -15.32 -15.52
CA ALA A 133 -10.84 -16.70 -15.54
C ALA A 133 -11.20 -17.46 -14.25
N ASN A 134 -11.04 -16.82 -13.08
CA ASN A 134 -11.44 -17.42 -11.80
C ASN A 134 -12.96 -17.64 -11.71
N TYR A 135 -13.76 -16.72 -12.24
CA TYR A 135 -15.21 -16.88 -12.32
C TYR A 135 -15.58 -18.05 -13.24
N ALA A 136 -15.01 -18.11 -14.44
CA ALA A 136 -15.23 -19.19 -15.38
C ALA A 136 -14.83 -20.56 -14.81
N ALA A 137 -13.70 -20.63 -14.10
CA ALA A 137 -13.25 -21.85 -13.42
C ALA A 137 -14.26 -22.30 -12.34
N ARG A 138 -14.79 -21.39 -11.52
CA ARG A 138 -15.83 -21.71 -10.53
C ARG A 138 -17.12 -22.20 -11.20
N MET A 139 -17.56 -21.55 -12.27
CA MET A 139 -18.75 -21.98 -13.01
C MET A 139 -18.54 -23.35 -13.68
N ALA A 140 -17.35 -23.62 -14.21
CA ALA A 140 -17.02 -24.93 -14.77
C ALA A 140 -16.98 -26.02 -13.68
N GLU A 141 -16.44 -25.73 -12.51
CA GLU A 141 -16.47 -26.64 -11.35
C GLU A 141 -17.91 -26.94 -10.93
N GLU A 142 -18.77 -25.91 -10.83
CA GLU A 142 -20.17 -26.06 -10.47
C GLU A 142 -20.97 -26.85 -11.53
N ALA A 143 -20.73 -26.60 -12.81
CA ALA A 143 -21.35 -27.35 -13.91
C ALA A 143 -20.88 -28.82 -13.95
N ALA A 144 -19.65 -29.11 -13.53
CA ALA A 144 -19.13 -30.47 -13.42
C ALA A 144 -19.65 -31.23 -12.19
N ARG A 145 -20.25 -30.54 -11.21
CA ARG A 145 -20.88 -31.22 -10.07
C ARG A 145 -22.11 -31.98 -10.56
N PRO A 146 -22.25 -33.26 -10.20
CA PRO A 146 -23.43 -34.03 -10.58
C PRO A 146 -24.68 -33.32 -10.03
N HIS A 147 -25.65 -33.07 -10.92
CA HIS A 147 -26.86 -32.31 -10.59
C HIS A 147 -27.49 -32.82 -9.28
N ARG A 148 -27.79 -31.94 -8.33
CA ARG A 148 -28.26 -32.31 -6.97
C ARG A 148 -29.42 -33.31 -6.94
N LEU A 149 -30.29 -33.26 -7.94
CA LEU A 149 -31.44 -34.16 -8.04
C LEU A 149 -31.13 -35.49 -8.75
N SER A 150 -29.96 -35.63 -9.39
CA SER A 150 -29.49 -36.89 -9.96
C SER A 150 -29.08 -37.88 -8.88
N MET A 151 -29.09 -39.18 -9.18
CA MET A 151 -28.65 -40.22 -8.23
C MET A 151 -27.20 -40.02 -7.77
N ALA A 152 -26.31 -39.63 -8.70
CA ALA A 152 -24.91 -39.32 -8.39
C ALA A 152 -24.78 -38.07 -7.50
N GLY A 153 -25.59 -37.03 -7.75
CA GLY A 153 -25.62 -35.81 -6.93
C GLY A 153 -26.12 -36.04 -5.52
N ARG A 154 -27.25 -36.75 -5.37
CA ARG A 154 -27.81 -37.13 -4.06
C ARG A 154 -26.85 -38.00 -3.26
N LYS A 155 -26.15 -38.92 -3.94
CA LYS A 155 -25.11 -39.76 -3.33
C LYS A 155 -23.95 -38.89 -2.81
N ALA A 156 -23.43 -38.00 -3.65
CA ALA A 156 -22.32 -37.11 -3.28
C ALA A 156 -22.67 -36.17 -2.12
N GLU A 157 -23.89 -35.61 -2.09
CA GLU A 157 -24.39 -34.79 -0.97
C GLU A 157 -24.46 -35.59 0.34
N ALA A 158 -25.02 -36.81 0.29
CA ALA A 158 -25.11 -37.68 1.45
C ALA A 158 -23.72 -38.07 2.00
N GLU A 159 -22.76 -38.38 1.13
CA GLU A 159 -21.37 -38.67 1.50
C GLU A 159 -20.63 -37.46 2.07
N ALA A 160 -20.93 -36.26 1.58
CA ALA A 160 -20.39 -35.02 2.14
C ALA A 160 -20.96 -34.74 3.55
N SER A 161 -22.26 -34.95 3.73
CA SER A 161 -22.93 -34.82 5.03
C SER A 161 -22.36 -35.81 6.06
N TYR A 162 -22.12 -37.06 5.65
CA TYR A 162 -21.50 -38.07 6.50
C TYR A 162 -20.07 -37.69 6.92
N ARG A 163 -19.26 -37.16 6.00
CA ARG A 163 -17.91 -36.67 6.34
C ARG A 163 -17.93 -35.54 7.38
N ASN A 164 -18.93 -34.67 7.33
CA ASN A 164 -19.01 -33.52 8.23
C ASN A 164 -19.67 -33.84 9.58
N SER A 165 -20.65 -34.74 9.61
CA SER A 165 -21.51 -34.98 10.78
C SER A 165 -21.52 -36.42 11.29
N GLY A 166 -20.93 -37.36 10.55
CA GLY A 166 -21.03 -38.80 10.81
C GLY A 166 -22.38 -39.41 10.44
N VAL A 167 -23.27 -38.66 9.77
CA VAL A 167 -24.61 -39.11 9.40
C VAL A 167 -24.90 -38.80 7.92
N TYR A 168 -25.43 -39.78 7.20
CA TYR A 168 -25.94 -39.57 5.84
C TYR A 168 -27.25 -38.78 5.89
N ALA A 169 -27.25 -37.55 5.40
CA ALA A 169 -28.43 -36.70 5.27
C ALA A 169 -28.54 -36.10 3.86
N ASP A 170 -29.75 -35.74 3.43
CA ASP A 170 -29.97 -35.02 2.18
C ASP A 170 -29.58 -33.53 2.28
N GLY A 171 -29.64 -32.80 1.17
CA GLY A 171 -29.31 -31.37 1.12
C GLY A 171 -30.19 -30.45 1.99
N SER A 172 -31.28 -30.96 2.59
CA SER A 172 -32.09 -30.24 3.57
C SER A 172 -31.71 -30.52 5.04
N GLY A 173 -30.74 -31.44 5.25
CA GLY A 173 -30.33 -31.88 6.57
C GLY A 173 -31.17 -33.03 7.14
N ARG A 174 -32.11 -33.59 6.37
CA ARG A 174 -32.90 -34.75 6.81
C ARG A 174 -32.08 -36.02 6.67
N VAL A 175 -32.00 -36.79 7.76
CA VAL A 175 -31.29 -38.08 7.80
C VAL A 175 -31.94 -39.07 6.82
N LEU A 176 -31.12 -39.70 5.99
CA LEU A 176 -31.56 -40.68 5.02
C LEU A 176 -31.96 -42.00 5.69
N SER A 177 -33.10 -42.57 5.27
CA SER A 177 -33.53 -43.89 5.70
C SER A 177 -32.62 -45.00 5.17
N HIS A 178 -32.79 -46.21 5.68
CA HIS A 178 -32.04 -47.38 5.19
C HIS A 178 -32.31 -47.66 3.69
N ALA A 179 -33.57 -47.61 3.26
CA ALA A 179 -33.95 -47.83 1.87
C ALA A 179 -33.37 -46.75 0.92
N GLU A 180 -33.39 -45.48 1.34
CA GLU A 180 -32.83 -44.37 0.54
C GLU A 180 -31.32 -44.47 0.40
N ARG A 181 -30.61 -44.90 1.45
CA ARG A 181 -29.16 -45.16 1.38
C ARG A 181 -28.84 -46.33 0.45
N PHE A 182 -29.62 -47.40 0.54
CA PHE A 182 -29.45 -48.56 -0.33
C PHE A 182 -29.65 -48.20 -1.81
N GLN A 183 -30.68 -47.40 -2.13
CA GLN A 183 -30.91 -46.89 -3.48
C GLN A 183 -29.74 -46.04 -4.02
N LEU A 184 -29.06 -45.31 -3.14
CA LEU A 184 -27.86 -44.53 -3.49
C LEU A 184 -26.56 -45.36 -3.46
N GLY A 185 -26.63 -46.66 -3.13
CA GLY A 185 -25.46 -47.52 -2.98
C GLY A 185 -24.52 -47.06 -1.86
N LEU A 186 -25.10 -46.53 -0.77
CA LEU A 186 -24.39 -46.07 0.42
C LEU A 186 -24.42 -47.14 1.52
N PRO A 187 -23.38 -47.20 2.38
CA PRO A 187 -23.35 -48.10 3.53
C PRO A 187 -24.54 -47.89 4.46
N ALA A 188 -24.99 -48.96 5.13
CA ALA A 188 -25.86 -48.82 6.28
C ALA A 188 -25.11 -48.01 7.36
N ASN A 189 -25.77 -47.08 8.09
CA ASN A 189 -25.15 -46.48 9.28
C ASN A 189 -24.89 -47.60 10.28
N THR A 190 -23.69 -48.13 10.28
CA THR A 190 -23.13 -48.86 11.40
C THR A 190 -22.35 -47.83 12.21
N GLY A 191 -23.07 -47.12 13.08
CA GLY A 191 -22.55 -46.42 14.26
C GLY A 191 -21.34 -45.51 14.07
N GLY A 192 -21.60 -44.24 13.73
CA GLY A 192 -20.67 -43.13 13.95
C GLY A 192 -21.19 -42.17 15.01
N ALA A 193 -21.77 -42.66 16.10
CA ALA A 193 -21.91 -41.82 17.29
C ALA A 193 -20.48 -41.58 17.79
N LYS A 194 -19.96 -40.36 17.63
CA LYS A 194 -18.87 -39.89 18.49
C LYS A 194 -19.41 -39.94 19.91
N SER A 195 -19.20 -41.06 20.58
CA SER A 195 -19.30 -41.18 22.03
C SER A 195 -18.36 -40.13 22.60
N GLY A 196 -18.92 -39.05 23.10
CA GLY A 196 -18.21 -38.16 24.00
C GLY A 196 -17.91 -38.95 25.26
N LEU A 197 -16.71 -39.52 25.34
CA LEU A 197 -16.09 -39.84 26.61
C LEU A 197 -15.71 -38.48 27.23
N ILE A 198 -16.58 -37.99 28.11
CA ILE A 198 -16.18 -37.04 29.14
C ILE A 198 -15.44 -37.89 30.16
N ASP A 199 -14.12 -37.88 30.11
CA ASP A 199 -13.29 -38.36 31.21
C ASP A 199 -13.47 -37.38 32.37
N GLY A 200 -13.92 -37.92 33.51
CA GLY A 200 -13.85 -37.27 34.82
C GLY A 200 -12.49 -37.52 35.48
#